data_AF-A0A430LB53-F1
#
_entry.id   AF-A0A430LB53-F1
#
_cell.length_a   1.000
_cell.length_b   1.000
_cell.length_c   1.000
_cell.angle_alpha   90.00
_cell.angle_beta   90.00
_cell.angle_gamma   90.00
#
_symmetry.space_group_name_H-M   'P 1'
#
loop_
_entity.id
_entity.type
_entity.pdbx_description
1 polymer ?
#
loop_
_entity_poly.entity_id
_entity_poly.type
_entity_poly.pdbx_seq_one_letter_code
_entity_poly.pdbx_strand_id
1 'polypeptide(L)'
;MMLLPRQHTGLNGDPLRHESRHSHAIYSLPSPPMSRPSSRPCWIITPKPRLPTMPSLLERLSPELQLLIMSELDYQSLIFLSTVNRHFHRLIDPGRMADPADKFQFVMRAAKDFPQHRPRERGREHKPGNLECYICFRVRTPEHFDVLQAPTACFDPHGRVVSDREPGPGDRVVALRRFCIQCGVENGLHAPLDCLTTKAGQFLWICQCRKVLRKPDSLQCSDCGSTCPLRPKKVW
;
A
#
# COMPACT_ATOMS: atom_id res chain seq x y z
N MET A 1 2.19 14.63 -33.32
CA MET A 1 2.00 13.40 -34.13
C MET A 1 0.79 12.64 -33.57
N MET A 2 0.01 11.94 -34.37
CA MET A 2 -1.20 11.26 -33.86
C MET A 2 -0.85 9.94 -33.14
N LEU A 3 -1.31 9.78 -31.89
CA LEU A 3 -1.16 8.54 -31.13
C LEU A 3 -2.31 7.57 -31.46
N LEU A 4 -1.98 6.48 -32.16
CA LEU A 4 -2.92 5.42 -32.50
C LEU A 4 -3.22 4.50 -31.30
N PRO A 5 -4.48 4.08 -31.05
CA PRO A 5 -4.80 3.14 -29.97
C PRO A 5 -4.34 1.72 -30.28
N ARG A 6 -3.68 1.05 -29.31
CA ARG A 6 -3.31 -0.37 -29.42
C ARG A 6 -4.54 -1.29 -29.37
N GLN A 7 -4.47 -2.39 -30.13
CA GLN A 7 -5.47 -3.46 -30.20
C GLN A 7 -5.18 -4.57 -29.18
N HIS A 8 -6.21 -5.34 -28.82
CA HIS A 8 -6.09 -6.50 -27.94
C HIS A 8 -6.69 -7.74 -28.62
N THR A 9 -5.91 -8.82 -28.73
CA THR A 9 -6.39 -10.17 -29.00
C THR A 9 -6.93 -10.79 -27.71
N GLY A 10 -8.17 -11.26 -27.71
CA GLY A 10 -8.80 -11.91 -26.55
C GLY A 10 -8.73 -13.44 -26.59
N LEU A 11 -9.25 -14.07 -25.53
CA LEU A 11 -9.74 -15.46 -25.55
C LEU A 11 -11.01 -15.56 -24.69
N ASN A 12 -11.99 -16.30 -25.19
CA ASN A 12 -13.32 -16.49 -24.60
C ASN A 12 -13.37 -17.71 -23.66
N GLY A 13 -14.40 -17.77 -22.80
CA GLY A 13 -14.75 -18.96 -22.01
C GLY A 13 -16.03 -18.74 -21.19
N ASP A 14 -17.15 -19.24 -21.69
CA ASP A 14 -18.49 -19.11 -21.06
C ASP A 14 -18.75 -20.16 -19.94
N PRO A 15 -19.78 -19.96 -19.09
CA PRO A 15 -20.01 -20.76 -17.90
C PRO A 15 -20.92 -21.98 -18.13
N LEU A 16 -20.75 -23.03 -17.33
CA LEU A 16 -21.68 -24.15 -17.24
C LEU A 16 -22.19 -24.36 -15.81
N ARG A 17 -23.52 -24.41 -15.67
CA ARG A 17 -24.24 -24.94 -14.51
C ARG A 17 -24.23 -26.47 -14.55
N HIS A 18 -24.24 -27.11 -13.38
CA HIS A 18 -25.14 -28.24 -13.17
C HIS A 18 -25.50 -28.47 -11.69
N GLU A 19 -26.75 -28.84 -11.44
CA GLU A 19 -27.21 -29.40 -10.17
C GLU A 19 -26.82 -30.88 -10.06
N SER A 20 -26.49 -31.38 -8.87
CA SER A 20 -27.41 -32.30 -8.18
C SER A 20 -26.90 -32.86 -6.84
N ARG A 21 -27.90 -33.08 -5.99
CA ARG A 21 -27.95 -33.81 -4.72
C ARG A 21 -27.05 -35.06 -4.65
N HIS A 22 -26.45 -35.32 -3.49
CA HIS A 22 -26.44 -36.66 -2.90
C HIS A 22 -26.46 -36.59 -1.37
N SER A 23 -27.36 -37.38 -0.77
CA SER A 23 -27.60 -37.43 0.67
C SER A 23 -26.79 -38.54 1.33
N HIS A 24 -26.16 -38.28 2.48
CA HIS A 24 -25.78 -39.34 3.43
C HIS A 24 -25.98 -38.86 4.86
N ALA A 25 -26.86 -39.55 5.59
CA ALA A 25 -27.12 -39.33 7.01
C ALA A 25 -26.40 -40.41 7.82
N ILE A 26 -25.56 -40.03 8.80
CA ILE A 26 -24.89 -40.94 9.72
C ILE A 26 -24.88 -40.33 11.14
N TYR A 27 -25.72 -40.90 12.00
CA TYR A 27 -25.81 -40.87 13.47
C TYR A 27 -25.67 -39.56 14.27
N SER A 28 -26.80 -39.15 14.87
CA SER A 28 -26.86 -38.26 16.02
C SER A 28 -26.66 -39.02 17.35
N LEU A 29 -25.96 -38.42 18.31
CA LEU A 29 -25.93 -38.83 19.72
C LEU A 29 -26.14 -37.58 20.61
N PRO A 30 -27.07 -37.60 21.59
CA PRO A 30 -27.40 -36.41 22.38
C PRO A 30 -26.38 -36.15 23.49
N SER A 31 -26.00 -34.89 23.66
CA SER A 31 -25.21 -34.43 24.82
C SER A 31 -26.14 -33.97 25.95
N PRO A 32 -25.93 -34.40 27.22
CA PRO A 32 -26.78 -34.00 28.33
C PRO A 32 -26.48 -32.57 28.82
N PRO A 33 -27.47 -31.86 29.40
CA PRO A 33 -27.28 -30.51 29.92
C PRO A 33 -26.68 -30.55 31.33
N MET A 34 -25.60 -29.80 31.56
CA MET A 34 -25.16 -29.46 32.93
C MET A 34 -24.87 -27.97 33.08
N SER A 35 -25.78 -27.33 33.82
CA SER A 35 -25.67 -25.97 34.33
C SER A 35 -24.35 -25.77 35.09
N ARG A 36 -23.62 -24.69 34.78
CA ARG A 36 -22.53 -24.19 35.63
C ARG A 36 -23.02 -22.99 36.45
N PRO A 37 -22.81 -22.95 37.77
CA PRO A 37 -23.21 -21.82 38.58
C PRO A 37 -22.40 -20.56 38.23
N SER A 38 -23.11 -19.44 38.17
CA SER A 38 -22.51 -18.11 38.10
C SER A 38 -21.75 -17.79 39.40
N SER A 39 -20.48 -17.41 39.27
CA SER A 39 -19.79 -16.38 40.07
C SER A 39 -18.28 -16.45 39.83
N ARG A 40 -17.75 -15.59 38.97
CA ARG A 40 -16.31 -15.25 38.98
C ARG A 40 -16.17 -13.88 39.65
N PRO A 41 -15.37 -13.72 40.72
CA PRO A 41 -15.14 -12.41 41.29
C PRO A 41 -14.44 -11.53 40.25
N CYS A 42 -15.01 -10.34 40.01
CA CYS A 42 -14.42 -9.35 39.15
C CYS A 42 -13.24 -8.71 39.88
N TRP A 43 -12.03 -9.21 39.64
CA TRP A 43 -10.81 -8.55 40.10
C TRP A 43 -10.71 -7.20 39.40
N ILE A 44 -11.04 -6.13 40.13
CA ILE A 44 -10.81 -4.76 39.68
C ILE A 44 -9.30 -4.58 39.53
N ILE A 45 -8.80 -4.67 38.29
CA ILE A 45 -7.40 -4.39 37.97
C ILE A 45 -7.22 -2.88 38.11
N THR A 46 -6.88 -2.43 39.31
CA THR A 46 -6.38 -1.07 39.53
C THR A 46 -5.06 -0.94 38.74
N PRO A 47 -4.96 0.01 37.79
CA PRO A 47 -3.73 0.18 37.05
C PRO A 47 -2.64 0.67 38.02
N LYS A 48 -1.60 -0.14 38.22
CA LYS A 48 -0.44 0.26 39.05
C LYS A 48 0.07 1.64 38.58
N PRO A 49 0.33 2.58 39.50
CA PRO A 49 0.91 3.87 39.14
C PRO A 49 2.25 3.61 38.44
N ARG A 50 2.38 4.13 37.22
CA ARG A 50 3.63 4.01 36.45
C ARG A 50 4.66 4.91 37.10
N LEU A 51 5.71 4.33 37.67
CA LEU A 51 6.88 5.08 38.10
C LEU A 51 7.43 5.89 36.92
N PRO A 52 7.97 7.11 37.15
CA PRO A 52 8.61 7.89 36.10
C PRO A 52 9.68 7.04 35.41
N THR A 53 9.54 6.84 34.10
CA THR A 53 10.55 6.13 33.33
C THR A 53 11.78 7.02 33.25
N MET A 54 12.86 6.63 33.92
CA MET A 54 14.12 7.36 33.86
C MET A 54 14.61 7.38 32.39
N PRO A 55 14.96 8.55 31.83
CA PRO A 55 15.40 8.64 30.45
C PRO A 55 16.70 7.85 30.25
N SER A 56 16.82 7.19 29.10
CA SER A 56 18.04 6.46 28.74
C SER A 56 19.25 7.40 28.63
N LEU A 57 20.47 6.86 28.67
CA LEU A 57 21.68 7.68 28.50
C LEU A 57 21.68 8.45 27.16
N LEU A 58 21.08 7.87 26.13
CA LEU A 58 20.95 8.46 24.80
C LEU A 58 19.88 9.59 24.78
N GLU A 59 18.78 9.44 25.53
CA GLU A 59 17.78 10.49 25.75
C GLU A 59 18.31 11.67 26.59
N ARG A 60 19.36 11.45 27.39
CA ARG A 60 20.01 12.49 28.21
C ARG A 60 21.03 13.35 27.45
N LEU A 61 21.39 13.00 26.22
CA LEU A 61 22.23 13.83 25.35
C LEU A 61 21.44 15.06 24.89
N SER A 62 22.14 16.12 24.45
CA SER A 62 21.47 17.26 23.83
C SER A 62 20.77 16.85 22.53
N PRO A 63 19.67 17.52 22.11
CA PRO A 63 18.96 17.17 20.88
C PRO A 63 19.85 17.15 19.63
N GLU A 64 20.85 18.03 19.57
CA GLU A 64 21.80 18.16 18.46
C GLU A 64 22.71 16.93 18.38
N LEU A 65 23.22 16.45 19.53
CA LEU A 65 24.01 15.22 19.59
C LEU A 65 23.16 13.98 19.30
N GLN A 66 21.90 13.96 19.73
CA GLN A 66 20.97 12.88 19.35
C GLN A 66 20.78 12.86 17.83
N LEU A 67 20.47 14.00 17.21
CA LEU A 67 20.27 14.11 15.76
C LEU A 67 21.53 13.76 14.97
N LEU A 68 22.72 14.18 15.41
CA LEU A 68 24.00 13.83 14.79
C LEU A 68 24.28 12.31 14.88
N ILE A 69 24.01 11.68 16.03
CA ILE A 69 24.15 10.22 16.15
C ILE A 69 23.17 9.51 15.22
N MET A 70 21.94 10.02 15.09
CA MET A 70 20.93 9.41 14.20
C MET A 70 21.21 9.64 12.71
N SER A 71 21.89 10.73 12.31
CA SER A 71 22.21 10.96 10.88
C SER A 71 23.21 9.96 10.31
N GLU A 72 24.03 9.35 11.16
CA GLU A 72 25.00 8.32 10.77
C GLU A 72 24.41 6.89 10.73
N LEU A 73 23.12 6.72 11.06
CA LEU A 73 22.47 5.41 11.09
C LEU A 73 21.83 5.05 9.74
N ASP A 74 21.95 3.77 9.37
CA ASP A 74 21.22 3.23 8.22
C ASP A 74 19.70 3.22 8.44
N TYR A 75 18.94 3.17 7.35
CA TYR A 75 17.48 3.18 7.33
C TYR A 75 16.89 2.03 8.14
N GLN A 76 17.55 0.85 8.13
CA GLN A 76 17.13 -0.29 8.92
C GLN A 76 17.24 -0.01 10.43
N SER A 77 18.34 0.59 10.88
CA SER A 77 18.58 0.95 12.28
C SER A 77 17.68 2.09 12.72
N LEU A 78 17.43 3.09 11.86
CA LEU A 78 16.47 4.17 12.12
C LEU A 78 15.04 3.63 12.27
N ILE A 79 14.60 2.73 11.37
CA ILE A 79 13.31 2.03 11.52
C ILE A 79 13.28 1.28 12.86
N PHE A 80 14.29 0.46 13.16
CA PHE A 80 14.33 -0.29 14.42
C PHE A 80 14.24 0.64 15.63
N LEU A 81 15.09 1.66 15.72
CA LEU A 81 15.20 2.56 16.86
C LEU A 81 13.91 3.37 17.09
N SER A 82 13.22 3.79 16.01
CA SER A 82 11.90 4.44 16.09
C SER A 82 10.81 3.55 16.71
N THR A 83 11.01 2.22 16.78
CA THR A 83 10.08 1.30 17.45
C THR A 83 10.44 0.98 18.91
N VAL A 84 11.64 1.33 19.38
CA VAL A 84 12.15 0.93 20.71
C VAL A 84 11.43 1.63 21.85
N ASN A 85 11.19 2.94 21.74
CA ASN A 85 10.48 3.70 22.79
C ASN A 85 9.72 4.92 22.25
N ARG A 86 8.91 5.54 23.12
CA ARG A 86 8.06 6.70 22.77
C ARG A 86 8.83 7.99 22.45
N HIS A 87 10.08 8.12 22.89
CA HIS A 87 10.94 9.26 22.59
C HIS A 87 11.47 9.15 21.16
N PHE A 88 12.14 8.03 20.83
CA PHE A 88 12.67 7.80 19.49
C PHE A 88 11.56 7.68 18.42
N HIS A 89 10.39 7.15 18.75
CA HIS A 89 9.21 7.19 17.84
C HIS A 89 8.79 8.63 17.46
N ARG A 90 9.06 9.63 18.31
CA ARG A 90 8.72 11.03 18.03
C ARG A 90 9.86 11.80 17.37
N LEU A 91 11.11 11.46 17.73
CA LEU A 91 12.31 12.14 17.26
C LEU A 91 12.73 11.66 15.86
N ILE A 92 12.60 10.36 15.58
CA ILE A 92 13.16 9.73 14.38
C ILE A 92 12.09 9.64 13.29
N ASP A 93 12.36 10.26 12.14
CA ASP A 93 11.67 10.01 10.88
C ASP A 93 12.63 9.31 9.91
N PRO A 94 12.62 7.97 9.83
CA PRO A 94 13.54 7.23 8.96
C PRO A 94 13.42 7.62 7.49
N GLY A 95 12.22 8.03 7.04
CA GLY A 95 11.97 8.41 5.65
C GLY A 95 12.65 9.70 5.25
N ARG A 96 12.74 10.66 6.19
CA ARG A 96 13.44 11.95 5.99
C ARG A 96 14.91 11.92 6.36
N MET A 97 15.31 11.11 7.34
CA MET A 97 16.68 11.10 7.86
C MET A 97 17.64 10.22 7.06
N ALA A 98 17.21 9.04 6.61
CA ALA A 98 18.11 8.11 5.92
C ALA A 98 18.45 8.53 4.48
N ASP A 99 19.61 8.11 4.00
CA ASP A 99 20.08 8.34 2.63
C ASP A 99 19.13 7.70 1.57
N PRO A 100 18.87 8.37 0.41
CA PRO A 100 18.03 7.81 -0.65
C PRO A 100 18.51 6.48 -1.26
N ALA A 101 19.82 6.27 -1.41
CA ALA A 101 20.36 5.03 -1.95
C ALA A 101 20.26 3.89 -0.93
N ASP A 102 20.47 4.15 0.35
CA ASP A 102 20.24 3.16 1.41
C ASP A 102 18.75 2.75 1.53
N LYS A 103 17.83 3.73 1.57
CA LYS A 103 16.38 3.47 1.51
C LYS A 103 15.99 2.60 0.31
N PHE A 104 16.65 2.82 -0.82
CA PHE A 104 16.48 2.05 -2.05
C PHE A 104 17.01 0.61 -1.93
N GLN A 105 18.23 0.40 -1.41
CA GLN A 105 18.78 -0.94 -1.18
C GLN A 105 17.93 -1.73 -0.17
N PHE A 106 17.52 -1.09 0.92
CA PHE A 106 16.66 -1.70 1.92
C PHE A 106 15.32 -2.17 1.35
N VAL A 107 14.61 -1.33 0.56
CA VAL A 107 13.30 -1.73 0.03
C VAL A 107 13.40 -2.86 -1.00
N MET A 108 14.48 -2.89 -1.80
CA MET A 108 14.77 -4.01 -2.71
C MET A 108 15.02 -5.32 -1.94
N ARG A 109 15.91 -5.27 -0.93
CA ARG A 109 16.21 -6.40 -0.04
C ARG A 109 14.96 -6.88 0.70
N ALA A 110 14.14 -5.96 1.21
CA ALA A 110 12.91 -6.29 1.90
C ALA A 110 11.92 -7.05 1.00
N ALA A 111 11.66 -6.56 -0.21
CA ALA A 111 10.72 -7.21 -1.13
C ALA A 111 11.19 -8.60 -1.59
N LYS A 112 12.49 -8.79 -1.79
CA LYS A 112 13.09 -10.04 -2.23
C LYS A 112 13.22 -11.06 -1.09
N ASP A 113 13.84 -10.66 0.02
CA ASP A 113 14.38 -11.58 1.00
C ASP A 113 13.45 -11.78 2.21
N PHE A 114 12.54 -10.85 2.53
CA PHE A 114 11.72 -10.98 3.74
C PHE A 114 10.56 -11.97 3.52
N PRO A 115 10.42 -13.04 4.34
CA PRO A 115 9.45 -14.11 4.10
C PRO A 115 7.98 -13.67 3.95
N GLN A 116 7.56 -12.62 4.66
CA GLN A 116 6.19 -12.09 4.62
C GLN A 116 5.81 -11.43 3.28
N HIS A 117 6.79 -11.16 2.40
CA HIS A 117 6.60 -10.52 1.10
C HIS A 117 6.69 -11.50 -0.07
N ARG A 118 7.22 -12.71 0.16
CA ARG A 118 7.36 -13.74 -0.89
C ARG A 118 5.98 -14.21 -1.38
N PRO A 119 5.84 -14.56 -2.67
CA PRO A 119 4.67 -15.29 -3.15
C PRO A 119 4.47 -16.59 -2.36
N ARG A 120 3.22 -17.01 -2.20
CA ARG A 120 2.89 -18.26 -1.51
C ARG A 120 1.74 -18.96 -2.20
N GLU A 121 1.98 -20.22 -2.53
CA GLU A 121 0.98 -21.13 -3.07
C GLU A 121 0.72 -22.22 -2.03
N ARG A 122 -0.55 -22.39 -1.63
CA ARG A 122 -0.99 -23.53 -0.80
C ARG A 122 -2.35 -24.02 -1.28
N GLY A 123 -2.37 -25.19 -1.91
CA GLY A 123 -3.60 -25.75 -2.47
C GLY A 123 -4.20 -24.81 -3.51
N ARG A 124 -5.40 -24.27 -3.22
CA ARG A 124 -6.10 -23.31 -4.10
C ARG A 124 -5.83 -21.84 -3.76
N GLU A 125 -5.12 -21.55 -2.66
CA GLU A 125 -4.72 -20.18 -2.31
C GLU A 125 -3.41 -19.81 -3.03
N HIS A 126 -3.51 -19.01 -4.09
CA HIS A 126 -2.38 -18.33 -4.71
C HIS A 126 -2.31 -16.90 -4.16
N LYS A 127 -1.31 -16.62 -3.32
CA LYS A 127 -1.01 -15.26 -2.86
C LYS A 127 0.11 -14.66 -3.73
N PRO A 128 -0.18 -13.69 -4.62
CA PRO A 128 0.86 -12.96 -5.32
C PRO A 128 1.74 -12.21 -4.31
N GLY A 129 3.05 -12.24 -4.54
CA GLY A 129 4.03 -11.59 -3.65
C GLY A 129 3.80 -10.08 -3.52
N ASN A 130 4.24 -9.51 -2.41
CA ASN A 130 4.20 -8.08 -2.20
C ASN A 130 5.25 -7.39 -3.08
N LEU A 131 5.05 -6.09 -3.33
CA LEU A 131 5.82 -5.30 -4.29
C LEU A 131 6.36 -4.03 -3.64
N GLU A 132 7.53 -3.59 -4.09
CA GLU A 132 8.25 -2.42 -3.60
C GLU A 132 7.79 -1.12 -4.28
N CYS A 133 7.58 -0.05 -3.49
CA CYS A 133 7.41 1.30 -4.00
C CYS A 133 8.70 2.10 -3.79
N TYR A 134 9.28 2.62 -4.88
CA TYR A 134 10.54 3.38 -4.85
C TYR A 134 10.34 4.88 -4.54
N ILE A 135 9.11 5.35 -4.31
CA ILE A 135 8.84 6.73 -3.87
C ILE A 135 8.71 6.80 -2.34
N CYS A 136 7.89 5.94 -1.72
CA CYS A 136 7.74 5.89 -0.26
C CYS A 136 8.60 4.82 0.44
N PHE A 137 9.46 4.10 -0.29
CA PHE A 137 10.38 3.08 0.22
C PHE A 137 9.71 2.03 1.13
N ARG A 138 8.51 1.58 0.71
CA ARG A 138 7.70 0.57 1.42
C ARG A 138 7.32 -0.57 0.49
N VAL A 139 7.29 -1.77 1.06
CA VAL A 139 6.75 -2.96 0.41
C VAL A 139 5.26 -3.07 0.73
N ARG A 140 4.40 -3.14 -0.29
CA ARG A 140 2.93 -3.14 -0.17
C ARG A 140 2.32 -4.32 -0.94
N THR A 141 1.10 -4.68 -0.63
CA THR A 141 0.37 -5.74 -1.35
C THR A 141 -0.07 -5.29 -2.75
N PRO A 142 -0.35 -6.19 -3.71
CA PRO A 142 -0.63 -5.84 -5.12
C PRO A 142 -1.83 -4.92 -5.36
N GLU A 143 -2.78 -4.80 -4.42
CA GLU A 143 -3.90 -3.84 -4.47
C GLU A 143 -3.42 -2.38 -4.49
N HIS A 144 -2.19 -2.11 -4.03
CA HIS A 144 -1.61 -0.77 -3.97
C HIS A 144 -0.87 -0.35 -5.24
N PHE A 145 -0.83 -1.19 -6.28
CA PHE A 145 -0.08 -0.95 -7.51
C PHE A 145 -0.97 -1.10 -8.73
N ASP A 146 -0.92 -0.14 -9.64
CA ASP A 146 -1.59 -0.25 -10.95
C ASP A 146 -0.83 -1.22 -11.86
N VAL A 147 -1.55 -1.86 -12.78
CA VAL A 147 -0.98 -2.71 -13.83
C VAL A 147 -0.23 -1.88 -14.88
N LEU A 148 -0.74 -0.68 -15.22
CA LEU A 148 -0.29 0.13 -16.35
C LEU A 148 0.54 1.36 -15.92
N GLN A 149 1.60 1.10 -15.15
CA GLN A 149 2.49 2.18 -14.70
C GLN A 149 3.32 2.76 -15.86
N ALA A 150 3.38 4.08 -15.97
CA ALA A 150 4.24 4.77 -16.91
C ALA A 150 5.73 4.45 -16.63
N PRO A 151 6.55 4.10 -17.65
CA PRO A 151 7.97 3.81 -17.49
C PRO A 151 8.82 5.09 -17.35
N THR A 152 8.26 6.25 -17.68
CA THR A 152 8.91 7.56 -17.63
C THR A 152 7.89 8.62 -17.21
N ALA A 153 8.37 9.72 -16.63
CA ALA A 153 7.60 10.97 -16.50
C ALA A 153 8.49 12.17 -16.84
N CYS A 154 7.86 13.25 -17.28
CA CYS A 154 8.49 14.54 -17.47
C CYS A 154 8.24 15.40 -16.22
N PHE A 155 9.26 16.09 -15.73
CA PHE A 155 9.19 16.98 -14.57
C PHE A 155 9.65 18.39 -14.96
N ASP A 156 8.93 19.41 -14.49
CA ASP A 156 9.36 20.81 -14.62
C ASP A 156 10.58 21.13 -13.72
N PRO A 157 11.23 22.30 -13.88
CA PRO A 157 12.32 22.73 -13.00
C PRO A 157 11.96 22.85 -11.51
N HIS A 158 10.66 22.80 -11.16
CA HIS A 158 10.15 22.81 -9.79
C HIS A 158 9.82 21.41 -9.25
N GLY A 159 10.08 20.35 -10.03
CA GLY A 159 9.83 18.96 -9.65
C GLY A 159 8.38 18.50 -9.78
N ARG A 160 7.54 19.20 -10.55
CA ARG A 160 6.13 18.85 -10.80
C ARG A 160 6.01 18.04 -12.08
N VAL A 161 5.16 17.03 -12.10
CA VAL A 161 4.90 16.22 -13.30
C VAL A 161 4.22 17.08 -14.37
N VAL A 162 4.76 17.03 -15.59
CA VAL A 162 4.21 17.65 -16.80
C VAL A 162 3.62 16.53 -17.68
N SER A 163 2.33 16.62 -17.99
CA SER A 163 1.59 15.60 -18.76
C SER A 163 0.52 16.16 -19.69
N ASP A 164 0.22 17.46 -19.58
CA ASP A 164 -0.78 18.22 -20.34
C ASP A 164 -0.19 19.00 -21.52
N ARG A 165 1.13 19.10 -21.60
CA ARG A 165 1.88 19.76 -22.67
C ARG A 165 3.13 18.99 -23.07
N GLU A 166 3.67 19.31 -24.24
CA GLU A 166 4.99 18.83 -24.66
C GLU A 166 6.11 19.34 -23.70
N PRO A 167 7.19 18.57 -23.50
CA PRO A 167 8.35 19.01 -22.72
C PRO A 167 8.96 20.31 -23.25
N GLY A 168 9.13 21.28 -22.36
CA GLY A 168 9.71 22.59 -22.63
C GLY A 168 11.17 22.69 -22.21
N PRO A 169 11.83 23.84 -22.47
CA PRO A 169 13.21 24.07 -22.06
C PRO A 169 13.37 23.97 -20.54
N GLY A 170 14.24 23.06 -20.09
CA GLY A 170 14.50 22.81 -18.66
C GLY A 170 13.65 21.71 -18.04
N ASP A 171 12.60 21.22 -18.71
CA ASP A 171 11.87 20.04 -18.26
C ASP A 171 12.76 18.78 -18.41
N ARG A 172 12.65 17.85 -17.46
CA ARG A 172 13.49 16.65 -17.37
C ARG A 172 12.67 15.37 -17.46
N VAL A 173 12.97 14.53 -18.45
CA VAL A 173 12.41 13.18 -18.52
C VAL A 173 13.21 12.25 -17.61
N VAL A 174 12.51 11.55 -16.72
CA VAL A 174 13.08 10.63 -15.73
C VAL A 174 12.49 9.24 -15.90
N ALA A 175 13.34 8.21 -15.91
CA ALA A 175 12.90 6.82 -15.90
C ALA A 175 12.30 6.45 -14.52
N LEU A 176 11.08 5.96 -14.52
CA LEU A 176 10.36 5.58 -13.32
C LEU A 176 10.56 4.10 -12.99
N ARG A 177 10.75 3.81 -11.71
CA ARG A 177 10.57 2.48 -11.15
C ARG A 177 9.19 2.37 -10.51
N ARG A 178 8.81 1.17 -10.09
CA ARG A 178 7.51 0.86 -9.48
C ARG A 178 7.13 1.84 -8.36
N PHE A 179 5.91 2.37 -8.40
CA PHE A 179 5.36 3.23 -7.35
C PHE A 179 3.97 2.75 -6.93
N CYS A 180 3.57 2.95 -5.67
CA CYS A 180 2.19 2.67 -5.28
C CYS A 180 1.25 3.77 -5.79
N ILE A 181 -0.02 3.44 -5.99
CA ILE A 181 -1.05 4.35 -6.52
C ILE A 181 -1.15 5.63 -5.70
N GLN A 182 -1.07 5.53 -4.36
CA GLN A 182 -1.04 6.69 -3.48
C GLN A 182 0.10 7.66 -3.83
N CYS A 183 1.34 7.18 -3.91
CA CYS A 183 2.47 8.02 -4.31
C CYS A 183 2.32 8.56 -5.73
N GLY A 184 1.75 7.76 -6.64
CA GLY A 184 1.48 8.21 -8.01
C GLY A 184 0.51 9.40 -8.03
N VAL A 185 -0.55 9.37 -7.24
CA VAL A 185 -1.53 10.46 -7.11
C VAL A 185 -0.93 11.68 -6.40
N GLU A 186 -0.18 11.48 -5.31
CA GLU A 186 0.47 12.55 -4.54
C GLU A 186 1.48 13.34 -5.41
N ASN A 187 2.22 12.64 -6.29
CA ASN A 187 3.22 13.22 -7.16
C ASN A 187 2.68 13.63 -8.55
N GLY A 188 1.40 13.39 -8.86
CA GLY A 188 0.79 13.72 -10.16
C GLY A 188 1.12 12.76 -11.31
N LEU A 189 1.68 11.58 -11.02
CA LEU A 189 1.91 10.49 -11.98
C LEU A 189 0.63 9.73 -12.34
N HIS A 190 -0.42 9.86 -11.52
CA HIS A 190 -1.79 9.51 -11.88
C HIS A 190 -2.62 10.79 -11.93
N ALA A 191 -3.24 11.04 -13.08
CA ALA A 191 -4.04 12.23 -13.33
C ALA A 191 -5.44 12.09 -12.71
N PRO A 192 -6.12 13.21 -12.42
CA PRO A 192 -7.56 13.20 -12.18
C PRO A 192 -8.31 12.50 -13.32
N LEU A 193 -9.37 11.78 -12.98
CA LEU A 193 -10.19 10.97 -13.89
C LEU A 193 -9.50 9.72 -14.47
N ASP A 194 -8.23 9.43 -14.13
CA ASP A 194 -7.60 8.16 -14.49
C ASP A 194 -8.41 6.97 -13.97
N CYS A 195 -8.44 5.90 -14.78
CA CYS A 195 -9.07 4.62 -14.45
C CYS A 195 -8.00 3.54 -14.39
N LEU A 196 -7.75 3.02 -13.19
CA LEU A 196 -6.65 2.09 -12.90
C LEU A 196 -7.18 0.67 -12.69
N THR A 197 -6.32 -0.32 -12.95
CA THR A 197 -6.58 -1.71 -12.60
C THR A 197 -5.44 -2.18 -11.71
N THR A 198 -5.72 -2.50 -10.45
CA THR A 198 -4.66 -2.92 -9.54
C THR A 198 -4.07 -4.27 -9.97
N LYS A 199 -2.84 -4.57 -9.52
CA LYS A 199 -2.21 -5.88 -9.75
C LYS A 199 -2.91 -7.03 -8.99
N ALA A 200 -3.93 -6.73 -8.19
CA ALA A 200 -4.87 -7.67 -7.59
C ALA A 200 -6.23 -7.74 -8.35
N GLY A 201 -6.36 -7.10 -9.51
CA GLY A 201 -7.57 -7.13 -10.35
C GLY A 201 -8.70 -6.19 -9.91
N GLN A 202 -8.46 -5.26 -8.98
CA GLN A 202 -9.48 -4.29 -8.55
C GLN A 202 -9.54 -3.09 -9.50
N PHE A 203 -10.73 -2.62 -9.84
CA PHE A 203 -10.93 -1.43 -10.67
C PHE A 203 -11.06 -0.18 -9.81
N LEU A 204 -10.23 0.83 -10.08
CA LEU A 204 -10.20 2.09 -9.36
C LEU A 204 -10.38 3.29 -10.32
N TRP A 205 -10.66 4.46 -9.76
CA TRP A 205 -10.50 5.74 -10.45
C TRP A 205 -10.06 6.85 -9.51
N ILE A 206 -9.53 7.93 -10.09
CA ILE A 206 -9.04 9.11 -9.37
C ILE A 206 -10.07 10.24 -9.50
N CYS A 207 -10.63 10.77 -8.39
CA CYS A 207 -11.53 11.92 -8.46
C CYS A 207 -10.82 13.19 -8.92
N GLN A 208 -11.59 14.22 -9.29
CA GLN A 208 -11.06 15.57 -9.48
C GLN A 208 -10.32 16.08 -8.22
N CYS A 209 -10.78 15.72 -7.02
CA CYS A 209 -10.10 16.00 -5.74
C CYS A 209 -8.95 15.03 -5.39
N ARG A 210 -8.49 14.21 -6.35
CA ARG A 210 -7.43 13.21 -6.17
C ARG A 210 -7.72 12.07 -5.17
N LYS A 211 -8.96 11.91 -4.68
CA LYS A 211 -9.35 10.69 -3.95
C LYS A 211 -9.30 9.46 -4.87
N VAL A 212 -8.69 8.37 -4.39
CA VAL A 212 -8.74 7.05 -5.03
C VAL A 212 -10.05 6.36 -4.63
N LEU A 213 -10.87 6.02 -5.62
CA LEU A 213 -12.22 5.47 -5.41
C LEU A 213 -12.37 4.12 -6.12
N ARG A 214 -13.17 3.22 -5.54
CA ARG A 214 -13.39 1.85 -6.06
C ARG A 214 -14.56 1.79 -7.03
N LYS A 215 -14.45 0.93 -8.04
CA LYS A 215 -15.56 0.52 -8.91
C LYS A 215 -15.94 -0.94 -8.60
N PRO A 216 -17.24 -1.31 -8.66
CA PRO A 216 -18.38 -0.45 -9.01
C PRO A 216 -18.87 0.45 -7.86
N ASP A 217 -18.40 0.23 -6.64
CA ASP A 217 -18.95 0.75 -5.37
C ASP A 217 -19.10 2.29 -5.28
N SER A 218 -18.30 3.06 -6.01
CA SER A 218 -18.29 4.53 -5.93
C SER A 218 -18.11 5.16 -7.30
N LEU A 219 -19.21 5.33 -8.03
CA LEU A 219 -19.24 6.02 -9.34
C LEU A 219 -19.39 7.55 -9.25
N GLN A 220 -19.66 8.09 -8.07
CA GLN A 220 -19.65 9.53 -7.77
C GLN A 220 -18.93 9.75 -6.46
N CYS A 221 -18.19 10.85 -6.33
CA CYS A 221 -17.49 11.17 -5.09
C CYS A 221 -18.34 12.02 -4.14
N SER A 222 -18.41 11.58 -2.88
CA SER A 222 -19.04 12.28 -1.75
C SER A 222 -18.51 13.70 -1.51
N ASP A 223 -17.21 13.91 -1.69
CA ASP A 223 -16.54 15.18 -1.38
C ASP A 223 -16.52 16.13 -2.59
N CYS A 224 -16.41 15.52 -3.76
CA CYS A 224 -15.86 16.14 -4.97
C CYS A 224 -16.93 16.29 -6.06
N GLY A 225 -18.13 15.75 -5.85
CA GLY A 225 -19.32 15.79 -6.72
C GLY A 225 -19.15 15.10 -8.08
N SER A 226 -17.90 15.02 -8.55
CA SER A 226 -17.48 14.50 -9.83
C SER A 226 -17.85 13.03 -9.96
N THR A 227 -18.21 12.65 -11.18
CA THR A 227 -18.54 11.29 -11.56
C THR A 227 -17.33 10.60 -12.17
N CYS A 228 -17.28 9.29 -11.96
CA CYS A 228 -16.36 8.40 -12.65
C CYS A 228 -16.56 8.55 -14.16
N PRO A 229 -15.49 8.77 -14.96
CA PRO A 229 -15.65 8.80 -16.41
C PRO A 229 -16.13 7.43 -16.89
N LEU A 230 -17.24 7.45 -17.63
CA LEU A 230 -17.76 6.29 -18.31
C LEU A 230 -16.80 5.99 -19.47
N ARG A 231 -16.02 4.91 -19.39
CA ARG A 231 -15.42 4.34 -20.61
C ARG A 231 -16.58 3.82 -21.45
N PRO A 232 -16.75 4.28 -22.71
CA PRO A 232 -17.64 3.59 -23.63
C PRO A 232 -17.19 2.12 -23.72
N LYS A 233 -18.13 1.17 -23.62
CA LYS A 233 -17.83 -0.18 -24.07
C LYS A 233 -17.44 -0.06 -25.55
N LYS A 234 -16.20 -0.42 -25.90
CA LYS A 234 -15.86 -0.65 -27.30
C LYS A 234 -16.73 -1.82 -27.75
N VAL A 235 -17.74 -1.51 -28.56
CA VAL A 235 -18.41 -2.51 -29.39
C VAL A 235 -17.40 -2.85 -30.47
N TRP A 236 -16.96 -4.11 -30.48
CA TRP A 236 -16.17 -4.71 -31.54
C TRP A 236 -17.10 -5.61 -32.35
#